data_AF-A0A660S4I2-F1
#
_entry.id   AF-A0A660S4I2-F1
#
_cell.length_a   1.000
_cell.length_b   1.000
_cell.length_c   1.000
_cell.angle_alpha   90.00
_cell.angle_beta   90.00
_cell.angle_gamma   90.00
#
_symmetry.space_group_name_H-M   'P 1'
#
loop_
_entity.id
_entity.type
_entity.pdbx_description
1 polymer ?
#
loop_
_entity_poly.entity_id
_entity_poly.type
_entity_poly.pdbx_seq_one_letter_code
_entity_poly.pdbx_strand_id
1 'polypeptide(L)'
;KYILGLLNSNLIDYYVKTYVHLYSDKGFLLSNQYVERVPIPQITPQNQPLVQKIEDLVNKILPLSQSDDYLENPQKQAKVKQYQRQIDQLVYKLYELTDEEIKIVEEELK
;
A
#
# COMPACT_ATOMS: atom_id res chain seq x y z
N LYS A 1 4.17 11.61 4.44
CA LYS A 1 3.46 10.39 4.93
C LYS A 1 2.80 9.64 3.79
N TYR A 2 2.49 10.35 2.70
CA TYR A 2 2.05 9.82 1.41
C TYR A 2 2.86 8.62 0.90
N ILE A 3 4.19 8.72 0.76
CA ILE A 3 5.05 7.62 0.28
C ILE A 3 4.87 6.37 1.15
N LEU A 4 4.77 6.52 2.46
CA LEU A 4 4.54 5.39 3.38
C LEU A 4 3.20 4.71 3.13
N GLY A 5 2.13 5.48 2.90
CA GLY A 5 0.82 4.93 2.54
C GLY A 5 0.83 4.24 1.19
N LEU A 6 1.52 4.81 0.20
CA LEU A 6 1.66 4.23 -1.12
C LEU A 6 2.44 2.91 -1.08
N LEU A 7 3.59 2.88 -0.41
CA LEU A 7 4.44 1.69 -0.32
C LEU A 7 3.79 0.54 0.47
N ASN A 8 2.87 0.85 1.39
CA ASN A 8 2.10 -0.16 2.14
C ASN A 8 0.79 -0.56 1.45
N SER A 9 0.59 -0.16 0.19
CA SER A 9 -0.60 -0.56 -0.57
C SER A 9 -0.40 -1.89 -1.29
N ASN A 10 -1.51 -2.60 -1.49
CA ASN A 10 -1.58 -3.86 -2.24
C ASN A 10 -1.03 -3.74 -3.66
N LEU A 11 -1.19 -2.57 -4.30
CA LEU A 11 -0.67 -2.32 -5.64
C LEU A 11 0.86 -2.44 -5.71
N ILE A 12 1.55 -1.89 -4.70
CA ILE A 12 3.02 -1.96 -4.64
C ILE A 12 3.48 -3.37 -4.28
N ASP A 13 2.77 -4.08 -3.39
CA ASP A 13 3.08 -5.49 -3.10
C ASP A 13 2.95 -6.36 -4.36
N TYR A 14 1.89 -6.17 -5.13
CA TYR A 14 1.70 -6.82 -6.43
C TYR A 14 2.82 -6.47 -7.43
N TYR A 15 3.20 -5.18 -7.53
CA TYR A 15 4.30 -4.75 -8.38
C TYR A 15 5.62 -5.43 -7.99
N VAL A 16 5.93 -5.47 -6.69
CA VAL A 16 7.14 -6.13 -6.18
C VAL A 16 7.11 -7.62 -6.51
N LYS A 17 6.01 -8.32 -6.25
CA LYS A 17 5.87 -9.76 -6.57
C LYS A 17 6.00 -10.07 -8.06
N THR A 18 5.50 -9.18 -8.92
CA THR A 18 5.51 -9.36 -10.37
C THR A 18 6.89 -9.08 -10.99
N TYR A 19 7.57 -8.03 -10.53
CA TYR A 19 8.77 -7.50 -11.21
C TYR A 19 10.08 -7.78 -10.48
N VAL A 20 10.07 -8.04 -9.17
CA VAL A 20 11.28 -8.37 -8.42
C VAL A 20 11.57 -9.85 -8.55
N HIS A 21 12.81 -10.19 -8.90
CA HIS A 21 13.24 -11.58 -8.93
C HIS A 21 13.27 -12.15 -7.51
N LEU A 22 12.55 -13.26 -7.31
CA LEU A 22 12.67 -14.09 -6.13
C LEU A 22 14.10 -14.61 -6.02
N TYR A 23 14.77 -14.26 -4.94
CA TYR A 23 16.09 -14.79 -4.63
C TYR A 23 15.89 -16.07 -3.83
N SER A 24 15.77 -17.19 -4.55
CA SER A 24 15.42 -18.51 -3.96
C SER A 24 14.06 -18.52 -3.23
N ASP A 25 13.79 -19.58 -2.48
CA ASP A 25 12.51 -19.85 -1.80
C ASP A 25 12.29 -19.00 -0.53
N LYS A 26 13.13 -17.98 -0.26
CA LYS A 26 13.18 -17.32 1.05
C LYS A 26 13.09 -15.79 1.06
N GLY A 27 13.06 -15.10 -0.08
CA GLY A 27 12.82 -13.65 -0.06
C GLY A 27 12.98 -12.90 -1.38
N PHE A 28 12.55 -11.64 -1.36
CA PHE A 28 12.71 -10.69 -2.46
C PHE A 28 13.97 -9.86 -2.27
N LEU A 29 14.82 -9.77 -3.29
CA LEU A 29 15.95 -8.86 -3.29
C LEU A 29 15.48 -7.47 -3.78
N LEU A 30 15.06 -6.62 -2.85
CA LEU A 30 14.79 -5.20 -3.10
C LEU A 30 16.10 -4.41 -3.25
N SER A 31 16.80 -4.62 -4.36
CA SER A 31 17.93 -3.77 -4.76
C SER A 31 17.46 -2.41 -5.30
N ASN A 32 18.33 -1.39 -5.24
CA ASN A 32 18.06 -0.04 -5.75
C ASN A 32 17.45 -0.04 -7.16
N GLN A 33 17.92 -0.93 -8.05
CA GLN A 33 17.43 -1.07 -9.42
C GLN A 33 15.92 -1.36 -9.54
N TYR A 34 15.30 -1.98 -8.52
CA TYR A 34 13.86 -2.25 -8.49
C TYR A 34 13.10 -1.12 -7.82
N VAL A 35 13.63 -0.57 -6.73
CA VAL A 35 13.00 0.52 -5.98
C VAL A 35 12.95 1.80 -6.81
N GLU A 36 14.00 2.10 -7.58
CA GLU A 36 14.06 3.26 -8.48
C GLU A 36 13.07 3.16 -9.65
N ARG A 37 12.62 1.95 -9.99
CA ARG A 37 11.66 1.72 -11.07
C ARG A 37 10.21 1.76 -10.63
N VAL A 38 9.94 1.81 -9.33
CA VAL A 38 8.56 1.92 -8.82
C VAL A 38 7.98 3.26 -9.31
N PRO A 39 6.90 3.23 -10.10
CA PRO A 39 6.30 4.46 -10.59
C PRO A 39 5.64 5.19 -9.42
N ILE A 40 6.25 6.26 -8.91
CA ILE A 40 5.65 7.09 -7.86
C ILE A 40 4.90 8.25 -8.52
N PRO A 41 3.56 8.30 -8.44
CA PRO A 41 2.78 9.39 -9.01
C PRO A 41 3.14 10.71 -8.34
N GLN A 42 3.47 11.69 -9.18
CA GLN A 42 3.76 13.06 -8.76
C GLN A 42 2.48 13.69 -8.19
N ILE A 43 2.63 14.52 -7.16
CA ILE A 43 1.50 15.22 -6.54
C ILE A 43 1.11 16.38 -7.47
N THR A 44 -0.10 16.30 -8.03
CA THR A 44 -0.73 17.35 -8.84
C THR A 44 -1.88 17.98 -8.07
N PRO A 45 -2.33 19.19 -8.43
CA PRO A 45 -3.50 19.80 -7.79
C PRO A 45 -4.76 18.94 -7.87
N GLN A 46 -4.92 18.10 -8.91
CA GLN A 46 -6.07 17.20 -9.03
C GLN A 46 -6.01 16.03 -8.04
N ASN A 47 -4.83 15.48 -7.76
CA ASN A 47 -4.67 14.32 -6.87
C ASN A 47 -4.37 14.71 -5.40
N GLN A 48 -4.03 15.96 -5.14
CA GLN A 48 -3.83 16.52 -3.81
C GLN A 48 -4.92 16.13 -2.78
N PRO A 49 -6.23 16.17 -3.08
CA PRO A 49 -7.25 15.71 -2.14
C PRO A 49 -7.19 14.20 -1.85
N LEU A 50 -6.77 13.36 -2.80
CA LEU A 50 -6.56 11.93 -2.57
C LEU A 50 -5.32 11.69 -1.71
N VAL A 51 -4.23 12.39 -2.01
CA VAL A 51 -2.98 12.34 -1.25
C VAL A 51 -3.24 12.71 0.20
N GLN A 52 -3.97 13.81 0.46
CA GLN A 52 -4.31 14.24 1.82
C GLN A 52 -5.11 13.16 2.57
N LYS A 53 -6.09 12.53 1.91
CA LYS A 53 -6.86 11.43 2.52
C LYS A 53 -5.97 10.23 2.87
N ILE A 54 -5.02 9.88 2.01
CA ILE A 54 -4.03 8.82 2.29
C ILE A 54 -3.20 9.21 3.52
N GLU A 55 -2.70 10.45 3.60
CA GLU A 55 -1.93 10.91 4.75
C GLU A 55 -2.75 10.89 6.05
N ASP A 56 -4.02 11.27 5.99
CA ASP A 56 -4.93 11.25 7.14
C ASP A 56 -5.20 9.82 7.64
N LEU A 57 -5.33 8.85 6.73
CA LEU A 57 -5.47 7.44 7.08
C LEU A 57 -4.18 6.88 7.69
N VAL A 58 -3.02 7.21 7.13
CA VAL A 58 -1.71 6.82 7.70
C VAL A 58 -1.55 7.39 9.10
N ASN A 59 -1.94 8.65 9.33
CA ASN A 59 -1.94 9.26 10.66
C ASN A 59 -2.83 8.53 11.67
N LYS A 60 -3.90 7.88 11.23
CA LYS A 60 -4.76 7.05 12.09
C LYS A 60 -4.18 5.66 12.34
N ILE A 61 -3.46 5.10 11.36
CA ILE A 61 -2.84 3.77 11.48
C ILE A 61 -1.64 3.81 12.42
N LEU A 62 -0.72 4.77 12.27
CA LEU A 62 0.52 4.87 13.05
C LEU A 62 0.31 4.71 14.57
N PRO A 63 -0.58 5.47 15.24
CA PRO A 63 -0.78 5.34 16.68
C PRO A 63 -1.44 4.00 17.08
N LEU A 64 -2.24 3.39 16.19
CA LEU A 64 -2.83 2.09 16.44
C LEU A 64 -1.79 0.97 16.35
N SER A 65 -0.89 1.03 15.37
CA SER A 65 0.19 0.04 15.18
C SER A 65 1.31 0.17 16.22
N GLN A 66 1.52 1.38 16.76
CA GLN A 66 2.56 1.65 17.77
C GLN A 66 2.11 1.37 19.21
N SER A 67 0.82 1.04 19.44
CA SER A 67 0.36 0.68 20.77
C SER A 67 0.86 -0.70 21.19
N ASP A 68 1.30 -0.85 22.43
CA ASP A 68 1.91 -2.09 22.95
C ASP A 68 0.98 -3.31 22.86
N ASP A 69 -0.34 -3.09 22.99
CA ASP A 69 -1.37 -4.14 22.88
C ASP A 69 -1.78 -4.43 21.43
N TYR A 70 -1.18 -3.81 20.42
CA TYR A 70 -1.60 -3.99 19.02
C TYR A 70 -1.57 -5.46 18.58
N LEU A 71 -0.52 -6.20 18.95
CA LEU A 71 -0.38 -7.61 18.60
C LEU A 71 -1.41 -8.51 19.30
N GLU A 72 -1.90 -8.08 20.45
CA GLU A 72 -2.84 -8.83 21.30
C GLU A 72 -4.29 -8.35 21.17
N ASN A 73 -4.54 -7.28 20.40
CA ASN A 73 -5.85 -6.65 20.26
C ASN A 73 -6.42 -6.83 18.84
N PRO A 74 -7.26 -7.86 18.61
CA PRO A 74 -7.86 -8.14 17.30
C PRO A 74 -8.71 -6.98 16.77
N GLN A 75 -9.31 -6.17 17.64
CA GLN A 75 -10.14 -5.04 17.24
C GLN A 75 -9.28 -3.94 16.60
N LYS A 76 -8.10 -3.65 17.18
CA LYS A 76 -7.15 -2.70 16.60
C LYS A 76 -6.60 -3.21 15.27
N GLN A 77 -6.25 -4.49 15.19
CA GLN A 77 -5.80 -5.10 13.94
C GLN A 77 -6.88 -5.04 12.85
N ALA A 78 -8.13 -5.33 13.17
CA ALA A 78 -9.25 -5.21 12.24
C ALA A 78 -9.43 -3.76 11.75
N LYS A 79 -9.26 -2.77 12.64
CA LYS A 79 -9.34 -1.34 12.31
C LYS A 79 -8.19 -0.89 11.40
N VAL A 80 -6.96 -1.34 11.68
CA VAL A 80 -5.80 -1.08 10.81
C VAL A 80 -6.01 -1.71 9.44
N LYS A 81 -6.47 -2.97 9.36
CA LYS A 81 -6.81 -3.63 8.09
C LYS A 81 -7.88 -2.89 7.30
N GLN A 82 -8.90 -2.33 7.97
CA GLN A 82 -9.90 -1.48 7.31
C GLN A 82 -9.30 -0.19 6.74
N TYR A 83 -8.39 0.46 7.46
CA TYR A 83 -7.73 1.67 6.96
C TYR A 83 -6.76 1.36 5.82
N GLN A 84 -6.04 0.24 5.87
CA GLN A 84 -5.20 -0.24 4.77
C GLN A 84 -6.04 -0.45 3.49
N ARG A 85 -7.17 -1.16 3.60
CA ARG A 85 -8.09 -1.33 2.45
C ARG A 85 -8.60 -0.01 1.87
N GLN A 86 -8.84 0.99 2.72
CA GLN A 86 -9.22 2.32 2.23
C GLN A 86 -8.07 3.02 1.50
N ILE A 87 -6.83 2.86 1.97
CA ILE A 87 -5.65 3.35 1.27
C ILE A 87 -5.51 2.66 -0.08
N ASP A 88 -5.68 1.33 -0.16
CA ASP A 88 -5.61 0.58 -1.42
C ASP A 88 -6.59 1.13 -2.45
N GLN A 89 -7.84 1.34 -2.06
CA GLN A 89 -8.88 1.91 -2.94
C GLN A 89 -8.56 3.34 -3.40
N LEU A 90 -7.93 4.15 -2.54
CA LEU A 90 -7.47 5.49 -2.93
C LEU A 90 -6.27 5.43 -3.88
N VAL A 91 -5.38 4.46 -3.68
CA VAL A 91 -4.23 4.21 -4.55
C VAL A 91 -4.72 3.71 -5.91
N TYR A 92 -5.67 2.78 -5.99
CA TYR A 92 -6.22 2.35 -7.28
C TYR A 92 -6.80 3.50 -8.09
N LYS A 93 -7.53 4.42 -7.43
CA LYS A 93 -8.02 5.66 -8.05
C LYS A 93 -6.91 6.60 -8.49
N LEU A 94 -5.81 6.66 -7.74
CA LEU A 94 -4.67 7.51 -8.06
C LEU A 94 -3.94 7.06 -9.33
N TYR A 95 -3.94 5.77 -9.62
CA TYR A 95 -3.37 5.18 -10.83
C TYR A 95 -4.44 4.89 -11.90
N GLU A 96 -5.68 5.32 -11.68
CA GLU A 96 -6.80 5.15 -12.61
C GLU A 96 -7.06 3.67 -13.02
N LEU A 97 -6.83 2.73 -12.09
CA LEU A 97 -7.09 1.30 -12.35
C LEU A 97 -8.58 1.04 -12.57
N THR A 98 -8.85 0.14 -13.51
CA THR A 98 -10.18 -0.42 -13.76
C THR A 98 -10.53 -1.53 -12.76
N ASP A 99 -11.82 -1.84 -12.62
CA ASP A 99 -12.28 -2.92 -11.73
C ASP A 99 -11.67 -4.29 -12.09
N GLU A 100 -11.38 -4.53 -13.37
CA GLU A 100 -10.72 -5.75 -13.85
C GLU A 100 -9.26 -5.82 -13.37
N GLU A 101 -8.52 -4.71 -13.46
CA GLU A 101 -7.13 -4.64 -12.99
C GLU A 101 -7.05 -4.73 -11.47
N ILE A 102 -7.97 -4.09 -10.75
CA ILE A 102 -8.06 -4.20 -9.28
C ILE A 102 -8.27 -5.66 -8.88
N LYS A 103 -9.15 -6.37 -9.59
CA LYS A 103 -9.43 -7.78 -9.31
C LYS A 103 -8.19 -8.65 -9.52
N ILE A 104 -7.39 -8.41 -10.56
CA ILE A 104 -6.12 -9.12 -10.78
C ILE A 104 -5.16 -8.89 -9.61
N VAL A 105 -5.00 -7.64 -9.17
CA VAL A 105 -4.16 -7.29 -8.02
C VAL A 105 -4.64 -8.00 -6.75
N GLU A 106 -5.94 -8.02 -6.47
CA GLU A 106 -6.48 -8.66 -5.26
C GLU A 106 -6.47 -10.20 -5.32
N GLU A 107 -6.57 -10.81 -6.50
CA GLU A 107 -6.50 -12.26 -6.68
C GLU A 107 -5.08 -12.79 -6.47
N GLU A 108 -4.06 -12.09 -6.93
CA GLU A 108 -2.64 -12.45 -6.74
C GLU A 108 -2.13 -12.26 -5.30
N LEU A 109 -2.89 -11.54 -4.47
CA LEU A 109 -2.56 -11.30 -3.06
C LEU A 109 -3.28 -12.25 -2.09
N LYS A 110 -4.17 -13.12 -2.58
CA LYS A 110 -4.86 -14.15 -1.78
C LYS A 110 -4.02 -15.39 -1.57
#